data_AF-A0A167VT60-F1
#
_entry.id   AF-A0A167VT60-F1
#
_cell.length_a   1.000
_cell.length_b   1.000
_cell.length_c   1.000
_cell.angle_alpha   90.00
_cell.angle_beta   90.00
_cell.angle_gamma   90.00
#
_symmetry.space_group_name_H-M   'P 1'
#
loop_
_entity.id
_entity.type
_entity.pdbx_description
1 polymer ?
#
loop_
_entity_poly.entity_id
_entity_poly.type
_entity_poly.pdbx_seq_one_letter_code
_entity_poly.pdbx_strand_id
1 'polypeptide(L)'
;MRLNTLLLAFGLSASLRGVQAETEVENSIASIWDDFKNAVNCGACQVLLGSIKVTAGLGEDFMVDVFTGLCKISGVEDPDVCAGIIEKEGPALHDAFNALQLNSDTSKTLCASLVGLCKYPEVHTYSLTFPSPKPKTVRPPPSGKTPLKVVHFSDTHVDLLYEPGSNYKCSKPICCRSWSDEDAPENTEHPCGPFGNTKCDPPQILQESLHAAIADIKPEFSIYTGDVVAHDIWLVDKAEALKGLNATYSAMEKDIGTVYAAIGNHDTAPLNLFPADASHEADPQWAYDTLAEDWYALTGIPSVKSADQFASYSAELQAAEDAGQRAWLIAHIPSGVPDHFRDHSEYFDQIVQRYDATISGLFYGHTHRDGFQIAYSDYNNREWNTATAMGYVAPAVTPTEGSPSFRVYEVDPVTFGVLDYTQYIANISDPSFQTKPEWVPYYSAKADYGSKISPPLTDPKAEISPAFWHNVTVAMERDPTVFQDYWARRSRGFEVESCDDDCMKNEICLLRAANAQYNCDKPKAFDFSKRDGQEGDILLEKEPHIDCDHAGMATLVSKMAHRAKLERRRELEGDDA
;
A
#
# COMPACT_ATOMS: atom_id res chain seq x y z
N MET A 1 -0.54 52.36 -8.20
CA MET A 1 -1.02 53.48 -7.36
C MET A 1 -2.45 53.11 -6.96
N ARG A 2 -2.73 52.49 -5.81
CA ARG A 2 -2.34 52.73 -4.41
C ARG A 2 -2.47 51.38 -3.67
N LEU A 3 -1.40 50.83 -3.06
CA LEU A 3 -1.09 50.95 -1.63
C LEU A 3 -2.06 51.85 -0.84
N ASN A 4 -3.01 51.25 -0.12
CA ASN A 4 -3.46 51.63 1.24
C ASN A 4 -4.82 51.03 1.57
N THR A 5 -4.83 49.85 2.20
CA THR A 5 -5.82 49.46 3.23
C THR A 5 -5.28 48.26 4.04
N LEU A 6 -4.05 48.38 4.53
CA LEU A 6 -3.62 47.69 5.76
C LEU A 6 -3.45 48.78 6.81
N LEU A 7 -3.85 48.50 8.05
CA LEU A 7 -3.91 49.38 9.24
C LEU A 7 -5.22 50.16 9.45
N LEU A 8 -6.23 49.45 9.97
CA LEU A 8 -7.17 49.98 10.96
C LEU A 8 -7.80 48.80 11.73
N ALA A 9 -6.99 48.11 12.52
CA ALA A 9 -7.43 47.04 13.42
C ALA A 9 -7.24 47.47 14.88
N PHE A 10 -8.14 48.30 15.40
CA PHE A 10 -8.35 48.42 16.85
C PHE A 10 -9.83 48.66 17.11
N GLY A 11 -10.55 47.60 17.53
CA GLY A 11 -11.91 47.72 18.07
C GLY A 11 -13.04 46.90 17.40
N LEU A 12 -12.76 45.80 16.70
CA LEU A 12 -13.83 44.89 16.25
C LEU A 12 -14.23 43.93 17.40
N SER A 13 -15.54 43.84 17.67
CA SER A 13 -16.08 42.86 18.63
C SER A 13 -15.77 41.43 18.19
N ALA A 14 -15.62 40.49 19.14
CA ALA A 14 -15.32 39.08 18.84
C ALA A 14 -16.32 38.44 17.87
N SER A 15 -17.60 38.84 17.93
CA SER A 15 -18.65 38.37 17.01
C SER A 15 -18.42 38.80 15.57
N LEU A 16 -17.98 40.04 15.33
CA LEU A 16 -17.66 40.53 13.96
C LEU A 16 -16.38 39.90 13.40
N ARG A 17 -15.42 39.57 14.27
CA ARG A 17 -14.21 38.82 13.87
C ARG A 17 -14.54 37.37 13.50
N GLY A 18 -15.44 36.72 14.25
CA GLY A 18 -15.93 35.38 13.95
C GLY A 18 -16.64 35.31 12.59
N VAL A 19 -17.58 36.23 12.33
CA VAL A 19 -18.29 36.29 11.04
C VAL A 19 -17.35 36.55 9.86
N GLN A 20 -16.35 37.43 10.05
CA GLN A 20 -15.38 37.70 8.99
C GLN A 20 -14.50 36.47 8.70
N ALA A 21 -14.06 35.75 9.73
CA ALA A 21 -13.28 34.53 9.59
C ALA A 21 -14.09 33.41 8.90
N GLU A 22 -15.35 33.20 9.29
CA GLU A 22 -16.26 32.25 8.64
C GLU A 22 -16.44 32.60 7.14
N THR A 23 -16.62 33.89 6.82
CA THR A 23 -16.75 34.34 5.43
C THR A 23 -15.45 34.11 4.63
N GLU A 24 -14.27 34.24 5.26
CA GLU A 24 -12.97 33.99 4.61
C GLU A 24 -12.74 32.49 4.34
N VAL A 25 -13.19 31.60 5.23
CA VAL A 25 -13.17 30.14 5.03
C VAL A 25 -14.09 29.74 3.86
N GLU A 26 -15.35 30.21 3.85
CA GLU A 26 -16.30 29.91 2.77
C GLU A 26 -15.79 30.35 1.39
N ASN A 27 -15.18 31.54 1.32
CA ASN A 27 -14.59 32.04 0.07
C ASN A 27 -13.40 31.18 -0.38
N SER A 28 -12.56 30.73 0.56
CA SER A 28 -11.41 29.85 0.25
C SER A 28 -11.88 28.49 -0.26
N ILE A 29 -12.91 27.91 0.37
CA ILE A 29 -13.53 26.66 -0.07
C ILE A 29 -14.04 26.80 -1.51
N ALA A 30 -14.82 27.84 -1.79
CA ALA A 30 -15.37 28.06 -3.14
C ALA A 30 -14.27 28.26 -4.19
N SER A 31 -13.23 29.02 -3.85
CA SER A 31 -12.09 29.26 -4.75
C SER A 31 -11.32 27.98 -5.04
N ILE A 32 -10.99 27.18 -4.02
CA ILE A 32 -10.21 25.95 -4.18
C ILE A 32 -11.03 24.89 -4.90
N TRP A 33 -12.35 24.81 -4.66
CA TRP A 33 -13.23 23.91 -5.42
C TRP A 33 -13.21 24.25 -6.91
N ASP A 34 -13.26 25.54 -7.26
CA ASP A 34 -13.11 25.97 -8.66
C ASP A 34 -11.73 25.62 -9.24
N ASP A 35 -10.65 25.77 -8.45
CA ASP A 35 -9.30 25.32 -8.86
C ASP A 35 -9.25 23.80 -9.11
N PHE A 36 -9.89 22.98 -8.26
CA PHE A 36 -10.05 21.54 -8.48
C PHE A 36 -10.78 21.23 -9.78
N LYS A 37 -11.91 21.90 -10.05
CA LYS A 37 -12.65 21.76 -11.31
C LYS A 37 -11.76 22.12 -12.50
N ASN A 38 -10.96 23.17 -12.37
CA ASN A 38 -10.15 23.71 -13.44
C ASN A 38 -8.79 23.02 -13.64
N ALA A 39 -8.36 22.16 -12.70
CA ALA A 39 -7.12 21.39 -12.77
C ALA A 39 -7.16 20.30 -13.85
N VAL A 40 -6.69 20.62 -15.06
CA VAL A 40 -6.64 19.68 -16.21
C VAL A 40 -5.26 19.49 -16.81
N ASN A 41 -4.26 20.20 -16.29
CA ASN A 41 -2.87 20.06 -16.72
C ASN A 41 -1.94 20.43 -15.56
N CYS A 42 -0.64 20.17 -15.74
CA CYS A 42 0.36 20.42 -14.71
C CYS A 42 0.36 21.88 -14.22
N GLY A 43 0.21 22.86 -15.12
CA GLY A 43 0.17 24.28 -14.74
C GLY A 43 -1.04 24.61 -13.86
N ALA A 44 -2.21 24.06 -14.17
CA ALA A 44 -3.41 24.24 -13.35
C ALA A 44 -3.27 23.55 -11.98
N CYS A 45 -2.63 22.38 -11.91
CA CYS A 45 -2.31 21.74 -10.64
C CYS A 45 -1.35 22.60 -9.78
N GLN A 46 -0.36 23.25 -10.40
CA GLN A 46 0.52 24.18 -9.69
C GLN A 46 -0.22 25.41 -9.14
N VAL A 47 -1.27 25.87 -9.83
CA VAL A 47 -2.14 26.95 -9.33
C VAL A 47 -2.93 26.47 -8.10
N LEU A 48 -3.55 25.29 -8.18
CA LEU A 48 -4.24 24.67 -7.05
C LEU A 48 -3.32 24.52 -5.82
N LEU A 49 -2.10 24.02 -6.02
CA LEU A 49 -1.09 23.93 -4.96
C LEU A 49 -0.72 25.31 -4.40
N GLY A 50 -0.76 26.36 -5.22
CA GLY A 50 -0.59 27.74 -4.79
C GLY A 50 -1.72 28.20 -3.86
N SER A 51 -2.97 27.92 -4.21
CA SER A 51 -4.15 28.24 -3.38
C SER A 51 -4.12 27.49 -2.05
N ILE A 52 -3.75 26.21 -2.08
CA ILE A 52 -3.55 25.39 -0.87
C ILE A 52 -2.41 25.97 -0.01
N LYS A 53 -1.28 26.33 -0.62
CA LYS A 53 -0.15 26.94 0.09
C LYS A 53 -0.54 28.26 0.77
N VAL A 54 -1.35 29.09 0.11
CA VAL A 54 -1.86 30.34 0.71
C VAL A 54 -2.72 30.03 1.93
N THR A 55 -3.57 29.01 1.83
CA THR A 55 -4.43 28.55 2.93
C THR A 55 -3.59 28.09 4.13
N ALA A 56 -2.56 27.26 3.89
CA ALA A 56 -1.61 26.86 4.95
C ALA A 56 -0.93 28.08 5.59
N GLY A 57 -0.53 29.07 4.80
CA GLY A 57 0.09 30.30 5.30
C GLY A 57 -0.82 31.22 6.15
N LEU A 58 -2.13 30.98 6.15
CA LEU A 58 -3.10 31.71 7.00
C LEU A 58 -3.27 31.07 8.38
N GLY A 59 -2.77 29.84 8.57
CA GLY A 59 -2.77 29.12 9.83
C GLY A 59 -3.25 27.68 9.69
N GLU A 60 -2.82 26.83 10.62
CA GLU A 60 -3.19 25.41 10.68
C GLU A 60 -4.70 25.21 10.81
N ASP A 61 -5.33 25.79 11.83
CA ASP A 61 -6.80 25.72 12.04
C ASP A 61 -7.58 26.17 10.80
N PHE A 62 -7.12 27.25 10.15
CA PHE A 62 -7.76 27.76 8.94
C PHE A 62 -7.67 26.76 7.78
N MET A 63 -6.53 26.09 7.62
CA MET A 63 -6.37 25.05 6.60
C MET A 63 -7.22 23.81 6.88
N VAL A 64 -7.28 23.38 8.14
CA VAL A 64 -8.13 22.27 8.59
C VAL A 64 -9.60 22.57 8.33
N ASP A 65 -10.07 23.78 8.64
CA ASP A 65 -11.45 24.21 8.37
C ASP A 65 -11.76 24.21 6.86
N VAL A 66 -10.87 24.76 6.04
CA VAL A 66 -11.03 24.82 4.57
C VAL A 66 -11.05 23.41 3.96
N PHE A 67 -10.13 22.54 4.35
CA PHE A 67 -10.10 21.16 3.84
C PHE A 67 -11.32 20.37 4.30
N THR A 68 -11.76 20.55 5.54
CA THR A 68 -12.97 19.90 6.06
C THR A 68 -14.20 20.36 5.28
N GLY A 69 -14.28 21.65 4.98
CA GLY A 69 -15.31 22.22 4.12
C GLY A 69 -15.29 21.64 2.71
N LEU A 70 -14.11 21.59 2.06
CA LEU A 70 -13.92 21.01 0.72
C LEU A 70 -14.40 19.56 0.66
N CYS A 71 -14.01 18.74 1.65
CA CYS A 71 -14.46 17.36 1.74
C CYS A 71 -15.99 17.26 1.84
N LYS A 72 -16.60 18.03 2.76
CA LYS A 72 -18.06 18.03 2.97
C LYS A 72 -18.84 18.49 1.74
N ILE A 73 -18.39 19.55 1.03
CA ILE A 73 -19.11 20.03 -0.17
C ILE A 73 -18.97 19.07 -1.35
N SER A 74 -17.86 18.32 -1.42
CA SER A 74 -17.66 17.34 -2.48
C SER A 74 -18.62 16.14 -2.35
N GLY A 75 -18.98 15.79 -1.11
CA GLY A 75 -19.84 14.64 -0.82
C GLY A 75 -19.18 13.30 -1.14
N VAL A 76 -17.85 13.23 -1.06
CA VAL A 76 -17.06 12.01 -1.32
C VAL A 76 -16.98 11.06 -0.13
N GLU A 77 -17.20 11.58 1.08
CA GLU A 77 -17.20 10.85 2.34
C GLU A 77 -18.22 11.46 3.31
N ASP A 78 -18.58 10.71 4.35
CA ASP A 78 -19.45 11.22 5.41
C ASP A 78 -18.80 12.38 6.19
N PRO A 79 -19.58 13.33 6.73
CA PRO A 79 -19.03 14.53 7.37
C PRO A 79 -18.10 14.29 8.56
N ASP A 80 -18.31 13.21 9.32
CA ASP A 80 -17.46 12.76 10.43
C ASP A 80 -16.18 12.09 9.95
N VAL A 81 -16.23 11.32 8.85
CA VAL A 81 -15.05 10.74 8.20
C VAL A 81 -14.16 11.86 7.66
N CYS A 82 -14.74 12.82 6.94
CA CYS A 82 -14.04 14.04 6.50
C CYS A 82 -13.33 14.73 7.67
N ALA A 83 -14.06 15.01 8.75
CA ALA A 83 -13.51 15.71 9.91
C ALA A 83 -12.38 14.91 10.57
N GLY A 84 -12.57 13.61 10.80
CA GLY A 84 -11.58 12.79 11.49
C GLY A 84 -10.27 12.60 10.71
N ILE A 85 -10.33 12.36 9.39
CA ILE A 85 -9.12 12.27 8.56
C ILE A 85 -8.34 13.59 8.59
N ILE A 86 -9.05 14.70 8.38
CA ILE A 86 -8.42 16.02 8.24
C ILE A 86 -7.90 16.55 9.57
N GLU A 87 -8.57 16.27 10.68
CA GLU A 87 -8.09 16.62 12.02
C GLU A 87 -6.76 15.90 12.34
N LYS A 88 -6.64 14.62 11.95
CA LYS A 88 -5.46 13.80 12.25
C LYS A 88 -4.28 14.10 11.33
N GLU A 89 -4.50 14.20 10.02
CA GLU A 89 -3.43 14.37 9.03
C GLU A 89 -3.16 15.85 8.67
N GLY A 90 -4.13 16.73 8.90
CA GLY A 90 -4.08 18.15 8.58
C GLY A 90 -2.86 18.89 9.13
N PRO A 91 -2.46 18.72 10.40
CA PRO A 91 -1.29 19.41 10.96
C PRO A 91 0.02 19.11 10.21
N ALA A 92 0.28 17.83 9.90
CA ALA A 92 1.46 17.44 9.14
C ALA A 92 1.42 17.96 7.69
N LEU A 93 0.23 17.97 7.08
CA LEU A 93 0.04 18.57 5.76
C LEU A 93 0.23 20.08 5.76
N HIS A 94 -0.16 20.77 6.84
CA HIS A 94 0.04 22.21 6.98
C HIS A 94 1.53 22.53 6.88
N ASP A 95 2.36 21.81 7.62
CA ASP A 95 3.81 22.00 7.60
C ASP A 95 4.41 21.69 6.23
N ALA A 96 3.95 20.60 5.59
CA ALA A 96 4.38 20.22 4.25
C ALA A 96 4.02 21.28 3.19
N PHE A 97 2.79 21.80 3.18
CA PHE A 97 2.33 22.83 2.24
C PHE A 97 2.95 24.19 2.52
N ASN A 98 3.19 24.52 3.78
CA ASN A 98 3.89 25.74 4.17
C ASN A 98 5.36 25.72 3.70
N ALA A 99 6.02 24.56 3.71
CA ALA A 99 7.36 24.36 3.17
C ALA A 99 7.40 24.19 1.63
N LEU A 100 6.27 23.84 1.00
CA LEU A 100 6.20 23.50 -0.43
C LEU A 100 6.69 24.64 -1.33
N GLN A 101 7.59 24.34 -2.25
CA GLN A 101 8.01 25.27 -3.30
C GLN A 101 7.25 24.96 -4.59
N LEU A 102 6.52 25.92 -5.16
CA LEU A 102 5.80 25.72 -6.42
C LEU A 102 6.77 25.51 -7.59
N ASN A 103 6.38 24.66 -8.55
CA ASN A 103 7.18 24.20 -9.68
C ASN A 103 8.46 23.42 -9.31
N SER A 104 8.65 23.08 -8.03
CA SER A 104 9.69 22.14 -7.59
C SER A 104 9.35 20.71 -8.01
N ASP A 105 10.35 19.82 -7.93
CA ASP A 105 10.13 18.41 -8.21
C ASP A 105 9.19 17.75 -7.18
N THR A 106 9.18 18.20 -5.92
CA THR A 106 8.17 17.81 -4.92
C THR A 106 6.76 18.16 -5.40
N SER A 107 6.52 19.41 -5.82
CA SER A 107 5.19 19.84 -6.28
C SER A 107 4.74 19.13 -7.57
N LYS A 108 5.67 18.81 -8.47
CA LYS A 108 5.38 18.02 -9.69
C LYS A 108 5.08 16.57 -9.34
N THR A 109 5.80 15.99 -8.38
CA THR A 109 5.57 14.62 -7.88
C THR A 109 4.19 14.52 -7.24
N LEU A 110 3.79 15.51 -6.43
CA LEU A 110 2.45 15.56 -5.84
C LEU A 110 1.36 15.60 -6.92
N CYS A 111 1.51 16.49 -7.90
CA CYS A 111 0.59 16.59 -9.04
C CYS A 111 0.59 15.37 -9.97
N ALA A 112 1.71 14.64 -10.05
CA ALA A 112 1.80 13.40 -10.81
C ALA A 112 1.11 12.26 -10.06
N SER A 113 1.39 12.10 -8.76
CA SER A 113 0.93 10.95 -7.97
C SER A 113 -0.56 11.05 -7.63
N LEU A 114 -1.05 12.20 -7.18
CA LEU A 114 -2.43 12.31 -6.67
C LEU A 114 -3.49 12.48 -7.75
N VAL A 115 -3.14 13.16 -8.85
CA VAL A 115 -4.11 13.59 -9.88
C VAL A 115 -3.66 13.32 -11.31
N GLY A 116 -2.45 12.79 -11.52
CA GLY A 116 -1.94 12.44 -12.85
C GLY A 116 -1.78 13.61 -13.82
N LEU A 117 -1.63 14.84 -13.33
CA LEU A 117 -1.61 16.05 -14.17
C LEU A 117 -0.20 16.52 -14.56
N CYS A 118 0.83 16.07 -13.87
CA CYS A 118 2.23 16.32 -14.20
C CYS A 118 2.95 15.04 -14.63
N LYS A 119 3.98 15.19 -15.46
CA LYS A 119 4.98 14.13 -15.61
C LYS A 119 5.78 14.06 -14.30
N TYR A 120 6.06 12.85 -13.83
CA TYR A 120 7.04 12.65 -12.77
C TYR A 120 8.38 13.30 -13.13
N PRO A 121 9.05 13.97 -12.18
CA PRO A 121 10.43 14.41 -12.36
C PRO A 121 11.36 13.25 -12.71
N GLU A 122 12.48 13.59 -13.35
CA GLU A 122 13.58 12.63 -13.52
C GLU A 122 14.19 12.33 -12.15
N VAL A 123 14.63 11.08 -11.95
CA VAL A 123 15.26 10.67 -10.69
C VAL A 123 16.55 11.46 -10.46
N HIS A 124 16.73 11.95 -9.24
CA HIS A 124 17.95 12.66 -8.89
C HIS A 124 19.16 11.71 -8.94
N THR A 125 20.19 12.08 -9.70
CA THR A 125 21.39 11.25 -9.80
C THR A 125 22.17 11.30 -8.49
N TYR A 126 22.15 10.19 -7.77
CA TYR A 126 22.98 9.98 -6.58
C TYR A 126 23.56 8.57 -6.63
N SER A 127 24.89 8.46 -6.55
CA SER A 127 25.59 7.17 -6.53
C SER A 127 25.96 6.82 -5.11
N LEU A 128 25.40 5.73 -4.59
CA LEU A 128 25.74 5.24 -3.27
C LEU A 128 27.20 4.83 -3.18
N THR A 129 27.83 5.15 -2.05
CA THR A 129 29.20 4.70 -1.74
C THR A 129 29.10 3.42 -0.93
N PHE A 130 29.59 2.32 -1.52
CA PHE A 130 29.62 1.02 -0.86
C PHE A 130 30.96 0.75 -0.17
N PRO A 131 30.99 0.02 0.96
CA PRO A 131 32.23 -0.29 1.67
C PRO A 131 33.26 -1.05 0.83
N SER A 132 32.81 -1.90 -0.09
CA SER A 132 33.67 -2.65 -1.00
C SER A 132 33.04 -2.79 -2.40
N PRO A 133 33.83 -3.05 -3.46
CA PRO A 133 33.30 -3.30 -4.81
C PRO A 133 32.49 -4.59 -4.90
N LYS A 134 31.50 -4.64 -5.81
CA LYS A 134 30.71 -5.86 -6.08
C LYS A 134 31.63 -7.03 -6.44
N PRO A 135 31.60 -8.14 -5.68
CA PRO A 135 32.39 -9.32 -5.99
C PRO A 135 31.88 -10.00 -7.28
N LYS A 136 32.74 -10.81 -7.92
CA LYS A 136 32.34 -11.62 -9.10
C LYS A 136 31.57 -12.90 -8.72
N THR A 137 31.18 -13.04 -7.46
CA THR A 137 30.43 -14.19 -6.98
C THR A 137 29.02 -14.16 -7.56
N VAL A 138 28.53 -15.35 -7.91
CA VAL A 138 27.16 -15.55 -8.36
C VAL A 138 26.39 -16.29 -7.28
N ARG A 139 25.06 -16.25 -7.37
CA ARG A 139 24.17 -17.03 -6.51
C ARG A 139 24.58 -18.51 -6.53
N PRO A 140 24.86 -19.13 -5.36
CA PRO A 140 25.23 -20.54 -5.29
C PRO A 140 24.04 -21.44 -5.69
N PRO A 141 24.29 -22.62 -6.28
CA PRO A 141 23.23 -23.58 -6.55
C PRO A 141 22.63 -24.12 -5.26
N PRO A 142 21.35 -24.56 -5.26
CA PRO A 142 20.73 -25.21 -4.10
C PRO A 142 21.58 -26.35 -3.54
N SER A 143 21.59 -26.49 -2.22
CA SER A 143 22.39 -27.48 -1.51
C SER A 143 21.86 -28.91 -1.66
N GLY A 144 20.60 -29.07 -2.06
CA GLY A 144 19.92 -30.36 -2.21
C GLY A 144 19.55 -31.04 -0.90
N LYS A 145 19.72 -30.36 0.24
CA LYS A 145 19.26 -30.77 1.57
C LYS A 145 17.75 -30.68 1.69
N THR A 146 17.20 -31.23 2.77
CA THR A 146 15.77 -31.11 3.10
C THR A 146 15.40 -29.62 3.23
N PRO A 147 14.39 -29.13 2.50
CA PRO A 147 13.97 -27.73 2.59
C PRO A 147 13.42 -27.38 3.97
N LEU A 148 13.58 -26.12 4.35
CA LEU A 148 12.86 -25.49 5.46
C LEU A 148 11.48 -25.04 4.97
N LYS A 149 10.50 -25.03 5.87
CA LYS A 149 9.23 -24.36 5.64
C LYS A 149 9.24 -23.00 6.31
N VAL A 150 8.92 -21.96 5.56
CA VAL A 150 8.78 -20.61 6.10
C VAL A 150 7.43 -20.05 5.70
N VAL A 151 6.69 -19.51 6.67
CA VAL A 151 5.38 -18.91 6.44
C VAL A 151 5.53 -17.41 6.22
N HIS A 152 4.74 -16.83 5.32
CA HIS A 152 4.63 -15.39 5.12
C HIS A 152 3.16 -14.98 5.06
N PHE A 153 2.80 -14.03 5.89
CA PHE A 153 1.48 -13.40 5.94
C PHE A 153 1.67 -11.89 6.13
N SER A 154 0.67 -11.10 5.76
CA SER A 154 0.71 -9.65 5.80
C SER A 154 -0.69 -9.07 5.87
N ASP A 155 -0.80 -7.76 6.13
CA ASP A 155 -2.03 -6.98 6.01
C ASP A 155 -3.18 -7.65 6.80
N THR A 156 -2.99 -7.79 8.11
CA THR A 156 -4.01 -8.43 8.96
C THR A 156 -5.19 -7.52 9.22
N HIS A 157 -4.91 -6.22 9.37
CA HIS A 157 -5.89 -5.16 9.62
C HIS A 157 -6.99 -5.56 10.59
N VAL A 158 -6.65 -6.18 11.73
CA VAL A 158 -7.69 -6.71 12.61
C VAL A 158 -8.56 -5.60 13.19
N ASP A 159 -9.85 -5.70 12.93
CA ASP A 159 -10.86 -4.83 13.49
C ASP A 159 -11.31 -5.36 14.87
N LEU A 160 -10.77 -4.74 15.92
CA LEU A 160 -11.14 -5.04 17.31
C LEU A 160 -12.56 -4.59 17.70
N LEU A 161 -13.24 -3.83 16.84
CA LEU A 161 -14.61 -3.34 17.02
C LEU A 161 -15.59 -4.02 16.06
N TYR A 162 -15.15 -5.03 15.31
CA TYR A 162 -15.99 -5.81 14.42
C TYR A 162 -17.18 -6.42 15.17
N GLU A 163 -18.38 -6.25 14.64
CA GLU A 163 -19.61 -6.76 15.23
C GLU A 163 -20.34 -7.72 14.27
N PRO A 164 -20.33 -9.04 14.51
CA PRO A 164 -21.07 -9.98 13.67
C PRO A 164 -22.56 -9.64 13.60
N GLY A 165 -23.13 -9.72 12.41
CA GLY A 165 -24.53 -9.38 12.14
C GLY A 165 -24.79 -7.91 11.78
N SER A 166 -23.83 -7.02 12.03
CA SER A 166 -23.92 -5.61 11.59
C SER A 166 -23.83 -5.48 10.06
N ASN A 167 -24.07 -4.29 9.51
CA ASN A 167 -24.21 -4.07 8.08
C ASN A 167 -22.86 -4.06 7.35
N TYR A 168 -22.67 -4.89 6.31
CA TYR A 168 -21.49 -4.81 5.41
C TYR A 168 -21.65 -3.79 4.28
N LYS A 169 -22.83 -3.19 4.11
CA LYS A 169 -23.17 -2.21 3.07
C LYS A 169 -23.61 -0.90 3.71
N CYS A 170 -22.68 -0.25 4.40
CA CYS A 170 -22.84 1.02 5.10
C CYS A 170 -22.32 2.20 4.25
N SER A 171 -22.42 3.43 4.76
CA SER A 171 -21.88 4.64 4.11
C SER A 171 -20.40 4.92 4.45
N LYS A 172 -19.84 4.24 5.46
CA LYS A 172 -18.46 4.46 5.91
C LYS A 172 -17.44 3.74 5.02
N PRO A 173 -16.17 4.18 5.03
CA PRO A 173 -15.08 3.48 4.32
C PRO A 173 -14.88 2.03 4.76
N ILE A 174 -15.12 1.74 6.06
CA ILE A 174 -15.22 0.37 6.56
C ILE A 174 -16.56 0.12 7.25
N CYS A 175 -17.13 -1.05 6.99
CA CYS A 175 -18.41 -1.49 7.54
C CYS A 175 -18.24 -2.58 8.60
N CYS A 176 -19.29 -3.36 8.89
CA CYS A 176 -19.30 -4.39 9.92
C CYS A 176 -19.09 -3.86 11.36
N ARG A 177 -19.57 -2.64 11.60
CA ARG A 177 -19.76 -2.04 12.91
C ARG A 177 -21.13 -1.37 12.98
N SER A 178 -21.68 -1.22 14.18
CA SER A 178 -22.94 -0.49 14.40
C SER A 178 -22.72 1.03 14.39
N TRP A 179 -22.52 1.61 13.21
CA TRP A 179 -22.36 3.05 13.02
C TRP A 179 -23.66 3.85 13.24
N SER A 180 -24.79 3.23 12.91
CA SER A 180 -26.14 3.76 13.08
C SER A 180 -27.10 2.66 13.48
N ASP A 181 -28.34 3.01 13.85
CA ASP A 181 -29.38 2.03 14.17
C ASP A 181 -29.67 1.07 13.00
N GLU A 182 -29.52 1.53 11.75
CA GLU A 182 -29.71 0.73 10.53
C GLU A 182 -28.54 -0.23 10.28
N ASP A 183 -27.35 0.08 10.80
CA ASP A 183 -26.16 -0.76 10.69
C ASP A 183 -26.10 -1.85 11.76
N ALA A 184 -26.92 -1.74 12.81
CA ALA A 184 -26.90 -2.66 13.93
C ALA A 184 -27.35 -4.08 13.54
N PRO A 185 -26.87 -5.11 14.25
CA PRO A 185 -27.40 -6.46 14.12
C PRO A 185 -28.93 -6.49 14.23
N GLU A 186 -29.56 -7.38 13.46
CA GLU A 186 -31.03 -7.53 13.36
C GLU A 186 -31.78 -6.39 12.64
N ASN A 187 -31.12 -5.25 12.36
CA ASN A 187 -31.74 -4.11 11.67
C ASN A 187 -31.33 -3.97 10.19
N THR A 188 -30.37 -4.78 9.71
CA THR A 188 -29.86 -4.76 8.34
C THR A 188 -30.27 -5.97 7.50
N GLU A 189 -30.45 -5.77 6.20
CA GLU A 189 -30.61 -6.85 5.19
C GLU A 189 -29.26 -7.42 4.71
N HIS A 190 -28.15 -6.85 5.15
CA HIS A 190 -26.79 -7.15 4.72
C HIS A 190 -25.88 -7.49 5.92
N PRO A 191 -26.19 -8.55 6.68
CA PRO A 191 -25.44 -8.89 7.90
C PRO A 191 -24.05 -9.43 7.59
N CYS A 192 -23.07 -8.94 8.35
CA CYS A 192 -21.70 -9.42 8.37
C CYS A 192 -21.61 -10.79 9.06
N GLY A 193 -20.80 -11.69 8.50
CA GLY A 193 -20.58 -13.00 9.10
C GLY A 193 -19.52 -12.96 10.21
N PRO A 194 -19.45 -13.98 11.08
CA PRO A 194 -18.54 -13.98 12.22
C PRO A 194 -17.04 -13.98 11.84
N PHE A 195 -16.65 -14.45 10.65
CA PHE A 195 -15.24 -14.55 10.23
C PHE A 195 -14.81 -13.46 9.25
N GLY A 196 -15.60 -12.39 9.09
CA GLY A 196 -15.29 -11.29 8.18
C GLY A 196 -16.15 -11.27 6.93
N ASN A 197 -15.97 -10.24 6.11
CA ASN A 197 -16.66 -9.99 4.85
C ASN A 197 -15.72 -9.19 3.92
N THR A 198 -15.82 -9.32 2.60
CA THR A 198 -14.96 -8.59 1.66
C THR A 198 -15.17 -7.07 1.62
N LYS A 199 -16.08 -6.50 2.42
CA LYS A 199 -16.33 -5.05 2.52
C LYS A 199 -15.84 -4.44 3.83
N CYS A 200 -15.06 -5.18 4.61
CA CYS A 200 -14.58 -4.75 5.91
C CYS A 200 -13.29 -5.47 6.27
N ASP A 201 -12.61 -4.90 7.25
CA ASP A 201 -11.53 -5.58 7.93
C ASP A 201 -12.01 -6.72 8.84
N PRO A 202 -11.14 -7.72 9.10
CA PRO A 202 -11.58 -8.95 9.74
C PRO A 202 -11.64 -8.84 11.27
N PRO A 203 -12.52 -9.61 11.92
CA PRO A 203 -12.49 -9.77 13.36
C PRO A 203 -11.28 -10.59 13.80
N GLN A 204 -10.90 -10.43 15.07
CA GLN A 204 -9.79 -11.17 15.69
C GLN A 204 -9.89 -12.70 15.51
N ILE A 205 -11.10 -13.27 15.49
CA ILE A 205 -11.28 -14.73 15.34
C ILE A 205 -10.81 -15.28 13.98
N LEU A 206 -10.76 -14.44 12.93
CA LEU A 206 -10.15 -14.85 11.66
C LEU A 206 -8.64 -15.00 11.80
N GLN A 207 -7.97 -14.06 12.48
CA GLN A 207 -6.54 -14.14 12.78
C GLN A 207 -6.22 -15.35 13.65
N GLU A 208 -7.05 -15.66 14.67
CA GLU A 208 -6.88 -16.88 15.47
C GLU A 208 -6.97 -18.15 14.62
N SER A 209 -7.87 -18.18 13.63
CA SER A 209 -7.96 -19.31 12.69
C SER A 209 -6.73 -19.43 11.78
N LEU A 210 -6.16 -18.29 11.35
CA LEU A 210 -4.92 -18.24 10.59
C LEU A 210 -3.77 -18.79 11.43
N HIS A 211 -3.63 -18.35 12.68
CA HIS A 211 -2.58 -18.81 13.59
C HIS A 211 -2.66 -20.33 13.80
N ALA A 212 -3.86 -20.88 13.98
CA ALA A 212 -4.05 -22.32 14.08
C ALA A 212 -3.56 -23.06 12.82
N ALA A 213 -3.86 -22.53 11.62
CA ALA A 213 -3.38 -23.09 10.37
C ALA A 213 -1.84 -23.01 10.25
N ILE A 214 -1.23 -21.89 10.63
CA ILE A 214 0.22 -21.71 10.64
C ILE A 214 0.89 -22.70 11.62
N ALA A 215 0.31 -22.87 12.81
CA ALA A 215 0.82 -23.83 13.80
C ALA A 215 0.79 -25.27 13.28
N ASP A 216 -0.22 -25.64 12.49
CA ASP A 216 -0.32 -26.96 11.84
C ASP A 216 0.74 -27.16 10.74
N ILE A 217 1.16 -26.10 10.04
CA ILE A 217 2.27 -26.14 9.06
C ILE A 217 3.61 -26.48 9.74
N LYS A 218 3.78 -26.06 10.99
CA LYS A 218 5.05 -26.18 11.77
C LYS A 218 6.24 -25.58 11.01
N PRO A 219 6.18 -24.29 10.65
CA PRO A 219 7.29 -23.66 9.95
C PRO A 219 8.53 -23.55 10.87
N GLU A 220 9.71 -23.45 10.27
CA GLU A 220 10.95 -23.13 10.98
C GLU A 220 10.86 -21.75 11.64
N PHE A 221 10.29 -20.79 10.90
CA PHE A 221 9.91 -19.47 11.36
C PHE A 221 8.85 -18.88 10.40
N SER A 222 8.22 -17.79 10.81
CA SER A 222 7.33 -17.01 9.94
C SER A 222 7.89 -15.60 9.71
N ILE A 223 7.45 -14.96 8.64
CA ILE A 223 7.65 -13.53 8.39
C ILE A 223 6.29 -12.84 8.33
N TYR A 224 6.20 -11.64 8.92
CA TYR A 224 5.01 -10.81 8.93
C TYR A 224 5.36 -9.42 8.38
N THR A 225 4.77 -9.00 7.26
CA THR A 225 5.19 -7.75 6.59
C THR A 225 4.36 -6.52 6.97
N GLY A 226 3.70 -6.52 8.13
CA GLY A 226 3.09 -5.30 8.71
C GLY A 226 1.61 -5.11 8.38
N ASP A 227 1.10 -3.94 8.76
CA ASP A 227 -0.29 -3.50 8.62
C ASP A 227 -1.28 -4.24 9.54
N VAL A 228 -1.20 -3.84 10.80
CA VAL A 228 -2.04 -4.34 11.90
C VAL A 228 -3.33 -3.53 12.05
N VAL A 229 -3.24 -2.21 11.92
CA VAL A 229 -4.35 -1.29 12.25
C VAL A 229 -5.39 -1.31 11.13
N ALA A 230 -6.67 -1.46 11.50
CA ALA A 230 -7.78 -1.45 10.57
C ALA A 230 -7.96 -0.09 9.85
N HIS A 231 -8.73 -0.09 8.76
CA HIS A 231 -8.94 1.07 7.89
C HIS A 231 -9.98 2.07 8.44
N ASP A 232 -10.27 2.09 9.75
CA ASP A 232 -11.03 3.17 10.42
C ASP A 232 -10.16 4.39 10.71
N ILE A 233 -9.37 4.79 9.71
CA ILE A 233 -8.30 5.79 9.79
C ILE A 233 -8.73 7.14 10.39
N TRP A 234 -10.02 7.49 10.27
CA TRP A 234 -10.58 8.74 10.78
C TRP A 234 -10.77 8.72 12.30
N LEU A 235 -10.66 7.54 12.94
CA LEU A 235 -10.78 7.35 14.37
C LEU A 235 -9.44 7.02 15.03
N VAL A 236 -8.51 6.39 14.31
CA VAL A 236 -7.23 5.91 14.85
C VAL A 236 -6.40 7.04 15.47
N ASP A 237 -6.18 6.99 16.78
CA ASP A 237 -5.10 7.71 17.43
C ASP A 237 -4.01 6.75 17.95
N LYS A 238 -3.00 7.30 18.64
CA LYS A 238 -1.91 6.52 19.22
C LYS A 238 -2.39 5.39 20.14
N ALA A 239 -3.41 5.63 20.96
CA ALA A 239 -3.97 4.64 21.88
C ALA A 239 -4.68 3.51 21.12
N GLU A 240 -5.47 3.81 20.08
CA GLU A 240 -6.07 2.76 19.25
C GLU A 240 -4.99 1.95 18.50
N ALA A 241 -3.99 2.59 17.92
CA ALA A 241 -2.90 1.91 17.23
C ALA A 241 -2.14 0.99 18.20
N LEU A 242 -1.75 1.47 19.38
CA LEU A 242 -1.11 0.65 20.42
C LEU A 242 -1.97 -0.54 20.86
N LYS A 243 -3.29 -0.36 20.93
CA LYS A 243 -4.22 -1.44 21.27
C LYS A 243 -4.24 -2.52 20.17
N GLY A 244 -4.26 -2.11 18.90
CA GLY A 244 -4.17 -3.01 17.74
C GLY A 244 -2.85 -3.79 17.73
N LEU A 245 -1.71 -3.08 17.81
CA LEU A 245 -0.38 -3.68 17.87
C LEU A 245 -0.28 -4.72 19.00
N ASN A 246 -0.60 -4.33 20.23
CA ASN A 246 -0.50 -5.22 21.38
C ASN A 246 -1.41 -6.45 21.25
N ALA A 247 -2.64 -6.29 20.75
CA ALA A 247 -3.56 -7.42 20.56
C ALA A 247 -3.02 -8.41 19.52
N THR A 248 -2.54 -7.90 18.39
CA THR A 248 -2.05 -8.70 17.26
C THR A 248 -0.73 -9.41 17.60
N TYR A 249 0.26 -8.68 18.12
CA TYR A 249 1.57 -9.25 18.44
C TYR A 249 1.52 -10.20 19.65
N SER A 250 0.70 -9.91 20.68
CA SER A 250 0.49 -10.86 21.79
C SER A 250 -0.17 -12.16 21.32
N ALA A 251 -1.12 -12.08 20.37
CA ALA A 251 -1.73 -13.27 19.78
C ALA A 251 -0.69 -14.07 18.96
N MET A 252 0.16 -13.38 18.20
CA MET A 252 1.25 -14.04 17.47
C MET A 252 2.22 -14.75 18.42
N GLU A 253 2.73 -14.08 19.46
CA GLU A 253 3.64 -14.66 20.46
C GLU A 253 3.05 -15.90 21.12
N LYS A 254 1.74 -15.86 21.41
CA LYS A 254 1.03 -16.96 22.07
C LYS A 254 0.80 -18.15 21.14
N ASP A 255 0.42 -17.90 19.89
CA ASP A 255 -0.18 -18.93 19.03
C ASP A 255 0.79 -19.47 17.96
N ILE A 256 1.78 -18.68 17.53
CA ILE A 256 2.75 -19.05 16.48
C ILE A 256 4.19 -18.87 16.98
N GLY A 257 5.12 -19.65 16.43
CA GLY A 257 6.53 -19.67 16.88
C GLY A 257 7.30 -18.39 16.52
N THR A 258 8.59 -18.51 16.19
CA THR A 258 9.41 -17.34 15.81
C THR A 258 8.82 -16.59 14.61
N VAL A 259 8.58 -15.29 14.77
CA VAL A 259 8.11 -14.39 13.70
C VAL A 259 9.09 -13.23 13.52
N TYR A 260 9.57 -13.01 12.31
CA TYR A 260 10.31 -11.81 11.93
C TYR A 260 9.36 -10.83 11.24
N ALA A 261 9.19 -9.65 11.83
CA ALA A 261 8.20 -8.69 11.37
C ALA A 261 8.84 -7.45 10.72
N ALA A 262 8.06 -6.78 9.87
CA ALA A 262 8.33 -5.45 9.37
C ALA A 262 7.15 -4.53 9.73
N ILE A 263 7.44 -3.23 9.86
CA ILE A 263 6.41 -2.21 10.10
C ILE A 263 5.68 -1.89 8.79
N GLY A 264 4.36 -1.79 8.86
CA GLY A 264 3.50 -1.34 7.77
C GLY A 264 3.17 0.15 7.83
N ASN A 265 2.57 0.70 6.76
CA ASN A 265 2.20 2.12 6.72
C ASN A 265 0.99 2.44 7.61
N HIS A 266 0.19 1.43 7.99
CA HIS A 266 -0.90 1.57 8.95
C HIS A 266 -0.48 1.46 10.42
N ASP A 267 0.76 1.06 10.71
CA ASP A 267 1.22 0.79 12.07
C ASP A 267 1.63 2.05 12.87
N THR A 268 1.25 3.23 12.36
CA THR A 268 1.49 4.55 12.99
C THR A 268 0.21 5.38 13.03
N ALA A 269 0.24 6.47 13.80
CA ALA A 269 -0.87 7.40 13.94
C ALA A 269 -0.30 8.84 14.05
N PRO A 270 -0.62 9.75 13.10
CA PRO A 270 -1.38 9.52 11.87
C PRO A 270 -0.73 8.48 10.95
N LEU A 271 -1.55 7.76 10.18
CA LEU A 271 -1.07 6.71 9.29
C LEU A 271 -0.18 7.29 8.19
N ASN A 272 0.69 6.47 7.60
CA ASN A 272 1.62 6.84 6.53
C ASN A 272 2.71 7.87 6.92
N LEU A 273 2.73 8.36 8.16
CA LEU A 273 3.57 9.47 8.55
C LEU A 273 4.89 8.99 9.19
N PHE A 274 5.96 9.04 8.39
CA PHE A 274 7.32 8.64 8.77
C PHE A 274 8.31 9.79 8.51
N PRO A 275 8.32 10.85 9.36
CA PRO A 275 9.22 11.98 9.15
C PRO A 275 10.69 11.54 9.26
N ALA A 276 11.54 12.05 8.36
CA ALA A 276 12.98 11.80 8.41
C ALA A 276 13.69 12.57 9.55
N ASP A 277 13.06 13.65 10.03
CA ASP A 277 13.52 14.43 11.18
C ASP A 277 12.86 13.91 12.45
N ALA A 278 13.64 13.18 13.27
CA ALA A 278 13.17 12.63 14.54
C ALA A 278 12.77 13.68 15.59
N SER A 279 12.99 14.98 15.33
CA SER A 279 12.49 16.08 16.17
C SER A 279 11.10 16.58 15.77
N HIS A 280 10.55 16.07 14.66
CA HIS A 280 9.20 16.41 14.23
C HIS A 280 8.15 15.89 15.22
N GLU A 281 7.10 16.67 15.50
CA GLU A 281 6.09 16.30 16.50
C GLU A 281 5.35 15.00 16.14
N ALA A 282 5.15 14.78 14.85
CA ALA A 282 4.55 13.57 14.31
C ALA A 282 5.51 12.36 14.17
N ASP A 283 6.71 12.42 14.75
CA ASP A 283 7.62 11.29 14.78
C ASP A 283 7.01 10.10 15.53
N PRO A 284 6.91 8.91 14.92
CA PRO A 284 6.26 7.75 15.53
C PRO A 284 7.23 6.93 16.38
N GLN A 285 8.20 7.52 17.09
CA GLN A 285 9.12 6.79 17.98
C GLN A 285 8.38 5.86 18.95
N TRP A 286 7.19 6.26 19.40
CA TRP A 286 6.35 5.42 20.26
C TRP A 286 5.97 4.08 19.61
N ALA A 287 5.77 4.05 18.28
CA ALA A 287 5.46 2.85 17.53
C ALA A 287 6.72 1.99 17.40
N TYR A 288 7.87 2.60 17.09
CA TYR A 288 9.15 1.89 17.04
C TYR A 288 9.51 1.24 18.38
N ASP A 289 9.36 1.97 19.48
CA ASP A 289 9.63 1.47 20.83
C ASP A 289 8.72 0.27 21.17
N THR A 290 7.44 0.35 20.80
CA THR A 290 6.46 -0.71 21.05
C THR A 290 6.77 -1.94 20.21
N LEU A 291 6.98 -1.75 18.91
CA LEU A 291 7.32 -2.83 17.97
C LEU A 291 8.64 -3.50 18.34
N ALA A 292 9.63 -2.75 18.82
CA ALA A 292 10.89 -3.34 19.28
C ALA A 292 10.70 -4.29 20.47
N GLU A 293 9.78 -3.98 21.38
CA GLU A 293 9.39 -4.88 22.48
C GLU A 293 8.62 -6.11 21.96
N ASP A 294 7.63 -5.90 21.10
CA ASP A 294 6.83 -6.98 20.50
C ASP A 294 7.71 -7.95 19.69
N TRP A 295 8.58 -7.43 18.84
CA TRP A 295 9.49 -8.22 18.00
C TRP A 295 10.56 -8.92 18.83
N TYR A 296 10.99 -8.34 19.95
CA TYR A 296 11.83 -9.05 20.90
C TYR A 296 11.09 -10.23 21.54
N ALA A 297 9.82 -10.07 21.90
CA ALA A 297 9.02 -11.16 22.44
C ALA A 297 8.86 -12.30 21.42
N LEU A 298 8.63 -11.97 20.14
CA LEU A 298 8.51 -12.93 19.04
C LEU A 298 9.82 -13.68 18.70
N THR A 299 10.98 -13.04 18.86
CA THR A 299 12.25 -13.59 18.34
C THR A 299 13.25 -13.97 19.42
N GLY A 300 13.16 -13.37 20.60
CA GLY A 300 14.18 -13.42 21.64
C GLY A 300 15.51 -12.74 21.28
N ILE A 301 15.58 -12.00 20.17
CA ILE A 301 16.82 -11.41 19.64
C ILE A 301 17.06 -10.02 20.26
N PRO A 302 18.09 -9.83 21.11
CA PRO A 302 18.27 -8.56 21.82
C PRO A 302 18.59 -7.36 20.90
N SER A 303 19.18 -7.60 19.72
CA SER A 303 19.56 -6.51 18.82
C SER A 303 18.38 -5.75 18.25
N VAL A 304 17.18 -6.33 18.25
CA VAL A 304 15.94 -5.67 17.84
C VAL A 304 15.62 -4.46 18.74
N LYS A 305 15.93 -4.56 20.04
CA LYS A 305 15.75 -3.46 21.01
C LYS A 305 16.81 -2.38 20.94
N SER A 306 17.93 -2.64 20.26
CA SER A 306 19.02 -1.68 20.09
C SER A 306 19.05 -1.09 18.68
N ALA A 307 17.95 -1.24 17.92
CA ALA A 307 17.80 -0.71 16.58
C ALA A 307 17.70 0.83 16.53
N ASP A 308 17.92 1.53 17.64
CA ASP A 308 18.09 2.98 17.80
C ASP A 308 19.10 3.61 16.83
N GLN A 309 19.94 2.78 16.19
CA GLN A 309 20.77 3.15 15.06
C GLN A 309 20.23 2.46 13.82
N PHE A 310 19.54 3.21 12.95
CA PHE A 310 19.35 2.82 11.56
C PHE A 310 20.73 2.60 10.92
N ALA A 311 21.28 1.39 11.04
CA ALA A 311 22.42 0.99 10.25
C ALA A 311 21.96 1.01 8.79
N SER A 312 22.75 1.65 7.93
CA SER A 312 22.46 1.61 6.49
C SER A 312 22.36 0.15 6.05
N TYR A 313 21.33 -0.22 5.27
CA TYR A 313 21.21 -1.55 4.63
C TYR A 313 22.54 -2.04 4.04
N SER A 314 23.34 -1.10 3.50
CA SER A 314 24.67 -1.40 2.94
C SER A 314 25.68 -1.93 3.96
N ALA A 315 25.64 -1.48 5.22
CA ALA A 315 26.55 -1.93 6.27
C ALA A 315 26.23 -3.36 6.72
N GLU A 316 24.96 -3.66 6.95
CA GLU A 316 24.52 -5.01 7.37
C GLU A 316 24.70 -6.03 6.23
N LEU A 317 24.34 -5.65 4.99
CA LEU A 317 24.57 -6.51 3.82
C LEU A 317 26.06 -6.71 3.54
N GLN A 318 26.90 -5.72 3.81
CA GLN A 318 28.35 -5.90 3.74
C GLN A 318 28.83 -6.89 4.80
N ALA A 319 28.38 -6.76 6.04
CA ALA A 319 28.76 -7.68 7.11
C ALA A 319 28.34 -9.13 6.78
N ALA A 320 27.14 -9.31 6.21
CA ALA A 320 26.68 -10.61 5.72
C ALA A 320 27.55 -11.14 4.56
N GLU A 321 27.90 -10.30 3.58
CA GLU A 321 28.78 -10.67 2.46
C GLU A 321 30.17 -11.09 2.95
N ASP A 322 30.77 -10.31 3.85
CA ASP A 322 32.10 -10.57 4.43
C ASP A 322 32.11 -11.87 5.26
N ALA A 323 30.98 -12.20 5.91
CA ALA A 323 30.78 -13.44 6.64
C ALA A 323 30.39 -14.64 5.75
N GLY A 324 30.19 -14.43 4.44
CA GLY A 324 29.72 -15.47 3.52
C GLY A 324 28.29 -15.94 3.80
N GLN A 325 27.48 -15.09 4.44
CA GLN A 325 26.08 -15.35 4.77
C GLN A 325 25.16 -14.97 3.60
N ARG A 326 23.90 -15.40 3.72
CA ARG A 326 22.80 -15.01 2.83
C ARG A 326 21.81 -14.15 3.60
N ALA A 327 21.13 -13.25 2.90
CA ALA A 327 20.20 -12.30 3.52
C ALA A 327 18.83 -12.33 2.85
N TRP A 328 17.78 -12.35 3.66
CA TRP A 328 16.43 -11.97 3.24
C TRP A 328 16.17 -10.53 3.67
N LEU A 329 15.51 -9.78 2.79
CA LEU A 329 14.99 -8.45 3.13
C LEU A 329 13.47 -8.55 3.25
N ILE A 330 12.93 -8.12 4.37
CA ILE A 330 11.48 -8.03 4.62
C ILE A 330 11.12 -6.56 4.77
N ALA A 331 10.07 -6.13 4.09
CA ALA A 331 9.55 -4.76 4.16
C ALA A 331 8.05 -4.80 3.84
N HIS A 332 7.33 -3.72 4.11
CA HIS A 332 5.91 -3.67 3.79
C HIS A 332 5.68 -3.33 2.30
N ILE A 333 6.00 -2.08 1.90
CA ILE A 333 5.76 -1.55 0.56
C ILE A 333 6.78 -2.11 -0.46
N PRO A 334 6.34 -2.74 -1.56
CA PRO A 334 7.23 -3.21 -2.63
C PRO A 334 7.98 -2.06 -3.32
N SER A 335 9.25 -2.29 -3.68
CA SER A 335 10.09 -1.19 -4.15
C SER A 335 9.70 -0.62 -5.52
N GLY A 336 8.95 -1.37 -6.33
CA GLY A 336 8.55 -1.00 -7.68
C GLY A 336 7.16 -0.36 -7.81
N VAL A 337 6.39 -0.24 -6.71
CA VAL A 337 5.03 0.35 -6.77
C VAL A 337 5.07 1.89 -6.74
N PRO A 338 3.99 2.58 -7.17
CA PRO A 338 3.92 4.05 -7.17
C PRO A 338 4.11 4.70 -5.80
N ASP A 339 3.73 3.99 -4.74
CA ASP A 339 3.78 4.40 -3.33
C ASP A 339 5.22 4.53 -2.83
N HIS A 340 6.18 3.97 -3.57
CA HIS A 340 7.60 4.10 -3.30
C HIS A 340 8.22 5.20 -4.16
N PHE A 341 8.65 6.29 -3.52
CA PHE A 341 9.25 7.42 -4.24
C PHE A 341 10.39 6.97 -5.16
N ARG A 342 10.38 7.46 -6.40
CA ARG A 342 11.31 7.03 -7.47
C ARG A 342 12.78 7.18 -7.09
N ASP A 343 13.14 8.27 -6.40
CA ASP A 343 14.50 8.46 -5.90
C ASP A 343 14.90 7.40 -4.88
N HIS A 344 14.04 7.15 -3.89
CA HIS A 344 14.31 6.16 -2.85
C HIS A 344 14.35 4.73 -3.44
N SER A 345 13.46 4.44 -4.38
CA SER A 345 13.44 3.19 -5.15
C SER A 345 14.72 2.97 -5.95
N GLU A 346 15.23 4.00 -6.62
CA GLU A 346 16.52 3.94 -7.33
C GLU A 346 17.70 3.69 -6.39
N TYR A 347 17.76 4.40 -5.26
CA TYR A 347 18.87 4.21 -4.31
C TYR A 347 18.81 2.82 -3.67
N PHE A 348 17.61 2.33 -3.39
CA PHE A 348 17.43 0.96 -2.92
C PHE A 348 17.82 -0.07 -3.99
N ASP A 349 17.45 0.13 -5.26
CA ASP A 349 17.85 -0.76 -6.36
C ASP A 349 19.37 -0.82 -6.49
N GLN A 350 20.11 0.30 -6.34
CA GLN A 350 21.58 0.27 -6.31
C GLN A 350 22.14 -0.65 -5.21
N ILE A 351 21.51 -0.71 -4.03
CA ILE A 351 21.88 -1.63 -2.95
C ILE A 351 21.59 -3.08 -3.36
N VAL A 352 20.40 -3.34 -3.92
CA VAL A 352 20.02 -4.67 -4.43
C VAL A 352 20.99 -5.15 -5.50
N GLN A 353 21.33 -4.30 -6.48
CA GLN A 353 22.28 -4.64 -7.54
C GLN A 353 23.69 -4.86 -6.98
N ARG A 354 24.10 -4.12 -5.95
CA ARG A 354 25.41 -4.30 -5.31
C ARG A 354 25.51 -5.65 -4.60
N TYR A 355 24.45 -6.09 -3.92
CA TYR A 355 24.45 -7.26 -3.05
C TYR A 355 23.61 -8.44 -3.58
N ASP A 356 23.36 -8.53 -4.89
CA ASP A 356 22.52 -9.56 -5.53
C ASP A 356 22.97 -11.02 -5.28
N ALA A 357 24.26 -11.24 -5.05
CA ALA A 357 24.82 -12.53 -4.66
C ALA A 357 24.56 -12.89 -3.19
N THR A 358 24.47 -11.88 -2.31
CA THR A 358 24.24 -12.01 -0.86
C THR A 358 22.75 -12.12 -0.58
N ILE A 359 21.93 -11.26 -1.18
CA ILE A 359 20.47 -11.25 -1.05
C ILE A 359 19.92 -12.53 -1.69
N SER A 360 19.12 -13.31 -0.96
CA SER A 360 18.45 -14.50 -1.48
C SER A 360 16.99 -14.26 -1.84
N GLY A 361 16.34 -13.25 -1.27
CA GLY A 361 14.98 -12.84 -1.63
C GLY A 361 14.54 -11.57 -0.91
N LEU A 362 13.58 -10.86 -1.50
CA LEU A 362 12.86 -9.76 -0.88
C LEU A 362 11.39 -10.15 -0.70
N PHE A 363 10.77 -9.76 0.40
CA PHE A 363 9.41 -10.16 0.77
C PHE A 363 8.60 -8.95 1.24
N TYR A 364 7.41 -8.79 0.66
CA TYR A 364 6.55 -7.62 0.77
C TYR A 364 5.08 -7.98 1.00
N GLY A 365 4.29 -7.01 1.45
CA GLY A 365 2.82 -7.05 1.56
C GLY A 365 2.20 -5.87 0.82
N HIS A 366 1.39 -5.07 1.51
CA HIS A 366 0.85 -3.76 1.10
C HIS A 366 -0.24 -3.83 0.03
N THR A 367 0.02 -4.54 -1.07
CA THR A 367 -0.87 -4.51 -2.25
C THR A 367 -2.19 -5.26 -2.09
N HIS A 368 -2.31 -5.99 -0.97
CA HIS A 368 -3.34 -6.98 -0.66
C HIS A 368 -3.52 -8.10 -1.69
N ARG A 369 -2.75 -8.10 -2.77
CA ARG A 369 -2.89 -8.98 -3.94
C ARG A 369 -1.66 -9.86 -4.09
N ASP A 370 -1.88 -11.04 -4.68
CA ASP A 370 -0.79 -11.94 -5.00
C ASP A 370 0.02 -11.37 -6.16
N GLY A 371 1.31 -11.16 -5.95
CA GLY A 371 2.19 -10.59 -6.96
C GLY A 371 3.67 -10.84 -6.71
N PHE A 372 4.49 -10.30 -7.60
CA PHE A 372 5.94 -10.30 -7.47
C PHE A 372 6.56 -9.14 -8.27
N GLN A 373 7.82 -8.82 -7.98
CA GLN A 373 8.61 -7.86 -8.75
C GLN A 373 9.98 -8.44 -9.05
N ILE A 374 10.46 -8.21 -10.26
CA ILE A 374 11.78 -8.65 -10.71
C ILE A 374 12.68 -7.42 -10.85
N ALA A 375 13.82 -7.44 -10.16
CA ALA A 375 14.87 -6.46 -10.36
C ALA A 375 15.78 -6.87 -11.51
N TYR A 376 16.27 -5.90 -12.29
CA TYR A 376 17.16 -6.12 -13.41
C TYR A 376 18.43 -5.29 -13.29
N SER A 377 19.57 -5.86 -13.67
CA SER A 377 20.83 -5.10 -13.80
C SER A 377 20.80 -4.09 -14.96
N ASP A 378 19.88 -4.27 -15.91
CA ASP A 378 19.62 -3.37 -17.02
C ASP A 378 18.11 -3.37 -17.33
N TYR A 379 17.40 -2.36 -16.82
CA TYR A 379 15.96 -2.21 -17.05
C TYR A 379 15.58 -1.86 -18.49
N ASN A 380 16.54 -1.47 -19.34
CA ASN A 380 16.30 -1.29 -20.79
C ASN A 380 16.41 -2.61 -21.57
N ASN A 381 17.02 -3.64 -20.97
CA ASN A 381 17.17 -4.96 -21.56
C ASN A 381 16.76 -6.03 -20.53
N ARG A 382 15.44 -6.14 -20.31
CA ARG A 382 14.84 -7.05 -19.34
C ARG A 382 14.78 -8.45 -19.92
N GLU A 383 15.73 -9.28 -19.54
CA GLU A 383 15.93 -10.64 -20.03
C GLU A 383 16.21 -11.58 -18.84
N TRP A 384 16.08 -12.89 -19.06
CA TRP A 384 16.32 -13.88 -17.99
C TRP A 384 17.73 -13.79 -17.37
N ASN A 385 18.72 -13.31 -18.13
CA ASN A 385 20.12 -13.20 -17.70
C ASN A 385 20.48 -11.84 -17.09
N THR A 386 19.59 -10.84 -17.20
CA THR A 386 19.73 -9.55 -16.52
C THR A 386 18.83 -9.46 -15.29
N ALA A 387 17.94 -10.43 -15.05
CA ALA A 387 17.16 -10.54 -13.82
C ALA A 387 18.06 -10.90 -12.62
N THR A 388 18.12 -10.03 -11.60
CA THR A 388 19.09 -10.12 -10.49
C THR A 388 18.47 -10.44 -9.13
N ALA A 389 17.23 -10.02 -8.86
CA ALA A 389 16.57 -10.27 -7.59
C ALA A 389 15.07 -10.49 -7.73
N MET A 390 14.51 -11.22 -6.76
CA MET A 390 13.07 -11.49 -6.63
C MET A 390 12.50 -10.79 -5.41
N GLY A 391 11.48 -9.96 -5.64
CA GLY A 391 10.54 -9.48 -4.62
C GLY A 391 9.24 -10.27 -4.68
N TYR A 392 8.91 -10.99 -3.61
CA TYR A 392 7.65 -11.70 -3.48
C TYR A 392 6.65 -10.82 -2.73
N VAL A 393 5.49 -10.56 -3.32
CA VAL A 393 4.42 -9.80 -2.68
C VAL A 393 3.37 -10.81 -2.22
N ALA A 394 3.17 -10.91 -0.91
CA ALA A 394 2.13 -11.77 -0.35
C ALA A 394 0.77 -11.04 -0.39
N PRO A 395 -0.31 -11.75 -0.75
CA PRO A 395 -1.66 -11.22 -0.59
C PRO A 395 -2.04 -11.10 0.89
N ALA A 396 -3.06 -10.27 1.14
CA ALA A 396 -3.53 -9.94 2.48
C ALA A 396 -4.23 -11.09 3.21
N VAL A 397 -4.22 -10.99 4.53
CA VAL A 397 -5.12 -11.73 5.42
C VAL A 397 -6.49 -11.04 5.47
N THR A 398 -6.55 -9.70 5.45
CA THR A 398 -7.82 -8.98 5.34
C THR A 398 -8.60 -9.42 4.07
N PRO A 399 -9.91 -9.66 4.16
CA PRO A 399 -10.70 -10.18 3.05
C PRO A 399 -11.10 -9.13 2.00
N THR A 400 -10.67 -7.87 2.16
CA THR A 400 -11.12 -6.72 1.33
C THR A 400 -10.86 -6.90 -0.17
N GLU A 401 -9.80 -7.63 -0.54
CA GLU A 401 -9.41 -7.92 -1.92
C GLU A 401 -9.56 -9.41 -2.30
N GLY A 402 -10.37 -10.16 -1.55
CA GLY A 402 -10.70 -11.56 -1.82
C GLY A 402 -10.45 -12.49 -0.63
N SER A 403 -10.41 -13.80 -0.88
CA SER A 403 -10.25 -14.79 0.20
C SER A 403 -8.99 -14.51 1.06
N PRO A 404 -9.09 -14.48 2.41
CA PRO A 404 -7.95 -14.37 3.32
C PRO A 404 -6.86 -15.38 2.99
N SER A 405 -5.60 -14.99 3.13
CA SER A 405 -4.52 -15.78 2.55
C SER A 405 -3.19 -15.68 3.29
N PHE A 406 -2.37 -16.74 3.17
CA PHE A 406 -0.96 -16.73 3.58
C PHE A 406 -0.15 -17.66 2.68
N ARG A 407 1.16 -17.50 2.68
CA ARG A 407 2.08 -18.25 1.81
C ARG A 407 3.01 -19.13 2.62
N VAL A 408 3.30 -20.33 2.10
CA VAL A 408 4.31 -21.25 2.64
C VAL A 408 5.41 -21.42 1.60
N TYR A 409 6.63 -21.01 1.95
CA TYR A 409 7.83 -21.20 1.15
C TYR A 409 8.54 -22.50 1.53
N GLU A 410 9.00 -23.23 0.51
CA GLU A 410 10.00 -24.28 0.66
C GLU A 410 11.37 -23.65 0.36
N VAL A 411 12.31 -23.69 1.31
CA VAL A 411 13.54 -22.90 1.27
C VAL A 411 14.76 -23.80 1.39
N ASP A 412 15.79 -23.59 0.58
CA ASP A 412 17.06 -24.30 0.75
C ASP A 412 17.74 -23.88 2.07
N PRO A 413 18.08 -24.82 2.97
CA PRO A 413 18.58 -24.49 4.31
C PRO A 413 20.00 -23.92 4.35
N VAL A 414 20.70 -23.83 3.21
CA VAL A 414 22.07 -23.31 3.13
C VAL A 414 22.11 -22.02 2.33
N THR A 415 21.47 -22.00 1.15
CA THR A 415 21.49 -20.84 0.28
C THR A 415 20.37 -19.85 0.60
N PHE A 416 19.38 -20.25 1.41
CA PHE A 416 18.15 -19.50 1.67
C PHE A 416 17.41 -19.10 0.38
N GLY A 417 17.69 -19.79 -0.74
CA GLY A 417 16.96 -19.62 -1.99
C GLY A 417 15.59 -20.28 -1.89
N VAL A 418 14.58 -19.63 -2.47
CA VAL A 418 13.21 -20.16 -2.51
C VAL A 418 13.15 -21.28 -3.57
N LEU A 419 12.79 -22.48 -3.16
CA LEU A 419 12.66 -23.64 -4.03
C LEU A 419 11.26 -23.73 -4.64
N ASP A 420 10.22 -23.45 -3.88
CA ASP A 420 8.84 -23.31 -4.35
C ASP A 420 8.06 -22.48 -3.32
N TYR A 421 6.85 -22.07 -3.64
CA TYR A 421 5.88 -21.66 -2.63
C TYR A 421 4.51 -22.25 -2.93
N THR A 422 3.73 -22.43 -1.87
CA THR A 422 2.30 -22.75 -1.94
C THR A 422 1.51 -21.62 -1.32
N GLN A 423 0.54 -21.09 -2.07
CA GLN A 423 -0.42 -20.13 -1.55
C GLN A 423 -1.54 -20.89 -0.84
N TYR A 424 -1.93 -20.46 0.34
CA TYR A 424 -3.09 -20.95 1.09
C TYR A 424 -4.16 -19.87 1.13
N ILE A 425 -5.42 -20.28 1.11
CA ILE A 425 -6.57 -19.40 1.27
C ILE A 425 -7.58 -20.01 2.26
N ALA A 426 -8.30 -19.14 2.98
CA ALA A 426 -9.59 -19.48 3.55
C ALA A 426 -10.67 -19.03 2.57
N ASN A 427 -11.24 -19.96 1.81
CA ASN A 427 -12.16 -19.63 0.72
C ASN A 427 -13.45 -19.00 1.26
N ILE A 428 -13.64 -17.69 1.02
CA ILE A 428 -14.80 -16.96 1.53
C ILE A 428 -16.13 -17.39 0.89
N SER A 429 -16.07 -18.02 -0.29
CA SER A 429 -17.25 -18.59 -0.96
C SER A 429 -17.61 -19.99 -0.44
N ASP A 430 -16.76 -20.60 0.39
CA ASP A 430 -17.06 -21.89 0.99
C ASP A 430 -18.16 -21.74 2.07
N PRO A 431 -19.21 -22.59 2.07
CA PRO A 431 -20.27 -22.52 3.08
C PRO A 431 -19.77 -22.64 4.53
N SER A 432 -18.61 -23.26 4.74
CA SER A 432 -18.01 -23.42 6.06
C SER A 432 -17.29 -22.15 6.56
N PHE A 433 -16.94 -21.20 5.69
CA PHE A 433 -16.12 -20.03 6.05
C PHE A 433 -16.67 -19.28 7.28
N GLN A 434 -17.97 -19.06 7.33
CA GLN A 434 -18.63 -18.34 8.43
C GLN A 434 -18.90 -19.20 9.68
N THR A 435 -18.40 -20.42 9.75
CA THR A 435 -18.55 -21.30 10.93
C THR A 435 -17.22 -21.85 11.42
N LYS A 436 -16.35 -22.21 10.48
CA LYS A 436 -15.00 -22.71 10.69
C LYS A 436 -14.24 -22.56 9.36
N PRO A 437 -13.51 -21.46 9.15
CA PRO A 437 -12.67 -21.31 7.97
C PRO A 437 -11.70 -22.49 7.83
N GLU A 438 -11.70 -23.13 6.67
CA GLU A 438 -10.70 -24.13 6.30
C GLU A 438 -9.63 -23.47 5.45
N TRP A 439 -8.38 -23.53 5.93
CA TRP A 439 -7.22 -23.01 5.22
C TRP A 439 -6.65 -24.10 4.31
N VAL A 440 -6.84 -23.94 3.00
CA VAL A 440 -6.52 -24.97 2.00
C VAL A 440 -5.48 -24.46 0.99
N PRO A 441 -4.63 -25.35 0.43
CA PRO A 441 -3.74 -24.99 -0.67
C PRO A 441 -4.54 -24.49 -1.87
N TYR A 442 -4.16 -23.33 -2.41
CA TYR A 442 -4.75 -22.72 -3.59
C TYR A 442 -3.97 -23.04 -4.86
N TYR A 443 -2.65 -22.81 -4.86
CA TYR A 443 -1.75 -23.17 -5.97
C TYR A 443 -0.29 -23.23 -5.51
N SER A 444 0.59 -23.81 -6.33
CA SER A 444 2.05 -23.75 -6.11
C SER A 444 2.77 -23.20 -7.34
N ALA A 445 3.82 -22.41 -7.13
CA ALA A 445 4.49 -21.73 -8.25
C ALA A 445 5.03 -22.73 -9.28
N LYS A 446 5.68 -23.82 -8.86
CA LYS A 446 6.18 -24.85 -9.78
C LYS A 446 5.08 -25.69 -10.41
N ALA A 447 4.04 -26.05 -9.66
CA ALA A 447 2.95 -26.88 -10.19
C ALA A 447 2.24 -26.15 -11.34
N ASP A 448 1.98 -24.86 -11.17
CA ASP A 448 1.19 -24.06 -12.09
C ASP A 448 2.02 -23.44 -13.23
N TYR A 449 3.26 -22.99 -12.95
CA TYR A 449 4.09 -22.30 -13.95
C TYR A 449 5.27 -23.14 -14.48
N GLY A 450 5.78 -24.10 -13.71
CA GLY A 450 7.06 -24.77 -14.00
C GLY A 450 7.10 -25.52 -15.34
N SER A 451 5.96 -26.09 -15.77
CA SER A 451 5.84 -26.76 -17.07
C SER A 451 5.56 -25.82 -18.24
N LYS A 452 5.17 -24.56 -17.97
CA LYS A 452 4.75 -23.56 -18.96
C LYS A 452 5.93 -22.75 -19.51
N ILE A 453 7.00 -22.64 -18.75
CA ILE A 453 8.21 -21.90 -19.12
C ILE A 453 9.18 -22.73 -19.98
N SER A 454 10.17 -22.07 -20.60
CA SER A 454 11.19 -22.71 -21.42
C SER A 454 12.61 -22.24 -21.02
N PRO A 455 13.51 -23.15 -20.59
CA PRO A 455 13.27 -24.56 -20.36
C PRO A 455 12.30 -24.80 -19.17
N PRO A 456 11.52 -25.90 -19.16
CA PRO A 456 10.67 -26.23 -18.02
C PRO A 456 11.48 -26.42 -16.73
N LEU A 457 10.96 -25.93 -15.60
CA LEU A 457 11.56 -26.08 -14.28
C LEU A 457 10.57 -26.75 -13.32
N THR A 458 10.63 -28.07 -13.25
CA THR A 458 9.74 -28.90 -12.42
C THR A 458 10.48 -29.71 -11.35
N ASP A 459 11.81 -29.65 -11.31
CA ASP A 459 12.59 -30.29 -10.25
C ASP A 459 12.29 -29.62 -8.90
N PRO A 460 11.75 -30.35 -7.89
CA PRO A 460 11.44 -29.78 -6.59
C PRO A 460 12.67 -29.20 -5.87
N LYS A 461 13.89 -29.62 -6.22
CA LYS A 461 15.14 -29.14 -5.60
C LYS A 461 15.75 -27.91 -6.29
N ALA A 462 15.24 -27.52 -7.45
CA ALA A 462 15.73 -26.33 -8.14
C ALA A 462 15.18 -25.05 -7.51
N GLU A 463 15.93 -23.97 -7.52
CA GLU A 463 15.46 -22.65 -7.05
C GLU A 463 14.54 -22.00 -8.08
N ILE A 464 13.45 -21.38 -7.64
CA ILE A 464 12.65 -20.45 -8.46
C ILE A 464 13.33 -19.08 -8.50
N SER A 465 14.43 -19.00 -9.26
CA SER A 465 15.31 -17.84 -9.36
C SER A 465 14.66 -16.64 -10.09
N PRO A 466 15.30 -15.44 -10.12
CA PRO A 466 14.81 -14.33 -10.93
C PRO A 466 14.60 -14.69 -12.41
N ALA A 467 15.46 -15.54 -12.97
CA ALA A 467 15.33 -16.04 -14.33
C ALA A 467 14.08 -16.93 -14.53
N PHE A 468 13.70 -17.71 -13.52
CA PHE A 468 12.46 -18.49 -13.55
C PHE A 468 11.25 -17.56 -13.70
N TRP A 469 11.13 -16.54 -12.84
CA TRP A 469 10.01 -15.61 -12.85
C TRP A 469 9.99 -14.73 -14.09
N HIS A 470 11.15 -14.31 -14.61
CA HIS A 470 11.22 -13.68 -15.92
C HIS A 470 10.62 -14.61 -16.99
N ASN A 471 11.02 -15.88 -17.03
CA ASN A 471 10.46 -16.82 -18.00
C ASN A 471 8.96 -17.10 -17.80
N VAL A 472 8.43 -16.98 -16.57
CA VAL A 472 6.97 -17.01 -16.33
C VAL A 472 6.30 -15.84 -17.06
N THR A 473 6.83 -14.63 -16.92
CA THR A 473 6.28 -13.47 -17.65
C THR A 473 6.40 -13.61 -19.17
N VAL A 474 7.46 -14.26 -19.68
CA VAL A 474 7.57 -14.59 -21.13
C VAL A 474 6.51 -15.62 -21.53
N ALA A 475 6.20 -16.59 -20.67
CA ALA A 475 5.13 -17.55 -20.92
C ALA A 475 3.75 -16.87 -20.94
N MET A 476 3.52 -15.87 -20.07
CA MET A 476 2.32 -15.04 -20.09
C MET A 476 2.15 -14.27 -21.42
N GLU A 477 3.24 -13.69 -21.95
CA GLU A 477 3.22 -13.00 -23.26
C GLU A 477 2.92 -13.96 -24.42
N ARG A 478 3.37 -15.21 -24.32
CA ARG A 478 3.22 -16.22 -25.37
C ARG A 478 1.85 -16.90 -25.35
N ASP A 479 1.30 -17.13 -24.16
CA ASP A 479 0.07 -17.88 -23.94
C ASP A 479 -0.85 -17.09 -22.99
N PRO A 480 -1.89 -16.42 -23.52
CA PRO A 480 -2.81 -15.63 -22.72
C PRO A 480 -3.46 -16.40 -21.58
N THR A 481 -3.61 -17.73 -21.68
CA THR A 481 -4.20 -18.52 -20.59
C THR A 481 -3.33 -18.50 -19.33
N VAL A 482 -2.00 -18.49 -19.48
CA VAL A 482 -1.06 -18.39 -18.36
C VAL A 482 -1.20 -17.04 -17.66
N PHE A 483 -1.39 -15.97 -18.44
CA PHE A 483 -1.65 -14.64 -17.89
C PHE A 483 -3.01 -14.57 -17.19
N GLN A 484 -4.08 -15.07 -17.81
CA GLN A 484 -5.41 -15.03 -17.21
C GLN A 484 -5.49 -15.83 -15.90
N ASP A 485 -4.79 -16.97 -15.82
CA ASP A 485 -4.66 -17.73 -14.58
C ASP A 485 -3.92 -16.92 -13.50
N TYR A 486 -2.80 -16.26 -13.84
CA TYR A 486 -2.11 -15.35 -12.92
C TYR A 486 -3.00 -14.19 -12.48
N TRP A 487 -3.69 -13.56 -13.43
CA TRP A 487 -4.56 -12.42 -13.20
C TRP A 487 -5.68 -12.75 -12.22
N ALA A 488 -6.34 -13.91 -12.40
CA ALA A 488 -7.33 -14.41 -11.46
C ALA A 488 -6.74 -14.76 -10.08
N ARG A 489 -5.49 -15.22 -10.00
CA ARG A 489 -4.82 -15.52 -8.72
C ARG A 489 -4.50 -14.27 -7.90
N ARG A 490 -4.30 -13.09 -8.51
CA ARG A 490 -4.02 -11.83 -7.80
C ARG A 490 -5.04 -11.54 -6.70
N SER A 491 -6.33 -11.67 -7.03
CA SER A 491 -7.46 -11.50 -6.09
C SER A 491 -8.01 -12.83 -5.56
N ARG A 492 -7.26 -13.93 -5.72
CA ARG A 492 -7.68 -15.29 -5.32
C ARG A 492 -9.06 -15.67 -5.88
N GLY A 493 -9.35 -15.23 -7.12
CA GLY A 493 -10.60 -15.48 -7.83
C GLY A 493 -11.75 -14.53 -7.45
N PHE A 494 -11.53 -13.57 -6.55
CA PHE A 494 -12.53 -12.58 -6.15
C PHE A 494 -12.64 -11.45 -7.19
N GLU A 495 -13.86 -11.12 -7.61
CA GLU A 495 -14.18 -10.00 -8.53
C GLU A 495 -13.14 -9.77 -9.64
N VAL A 496 -12.70 -10.87 -10.29
CA VAL A 496 -11.60 -10.82 -11.27
C VAL A 496 -11.96 -9.87 -12.41
N GLU A 497 -11.23 -8.76 -12.51
CA GLU A 497 -11.49 -7.74 -13.51
C GLU A 497 -11.17 -8.24 -14.92
N SER A 498 -11.87 -7.72 -15.94
CA SER A 498 -11.50 -7.98 -17.32
C SER A 498 -10.18 -7.28 -17.66
N CYS A 499 -9.21 -8.03 -18.16
CA CYS A 499 -7.91 -7.49 -18.58
C CYS A 499 -7.64 -7.80 -20.05
N ASP A 500 -7.59 -6.75 -20.87
CA ASP A 500 -7.27 -6.84 -22.30
C ASP A 500 -5.74 -6.87 -22.55
N ASP A 501 -5.34 -6.85 -23.83
CA ASP A 501 -3.93 -6.94 -24.22
C ASP A 501 -3.07 -5.79 -23.67
N ASP A 502 -3.64 -4.59 -23.52
CA ASP A 502 -2.89 -3.44 -23.02
C ASP A 502 -2.78 -3.47 -21.50
N CYS A 503 -3.84 -3.90 -20.81
CA CYS A 503 -3.79 -4.25 -19.40
C CYS A 503 -2.74 -5.35 -19.12
N MET A 504 -2.71 -6.43 -19.91
CA MET A 504 -1.72 -7.50 -19.78
C MET A 504 -0.29 -7.00 -19.94
N LYS A 505 -0.01 -6.22 -20.99
CA LYS A 505 1.34 -5.65 -21.21
C LYS A 505 1.75 -4.74 -20.07
N ASN A 506 0.81 -3.95 -19.54
CA ASN A 506 1.07 -3.07 -18.41
C ASN A 506 1.43 -3.87 -17.16
N GLU A 507 0.63 -4.87 -16.83
CA GLU A 507 0.85 -5.75 -15.67
C GLU A 507 2.18 -6.49 -15.77
N ILE A 508 2.49 -7.08 -16.93
CA ILE A 508 3.79 -7.75 -17.15
C ILE A 508 4.95 -6.77 -16.99
N CYS A 509 4.78 -5.52 -17.38
CA CYS A 509 5.80 -4.50 -17.16
C CYS A 509 5.97 -4.16 -15.67
N LEU A 510 4.88 -4.07 -14.89
CA LEU A 510 4.93 -3.87 -13.44
C LEU A 510 5.65 -5.03 -12.74
N LEU A 511 5.33 -6.27 -13.10
CA LEU A 511 6.03 -7.47 -12.62
C LEU A 511 7.54 -7.45 -12.93
N ARG A 512 7.92 -6.84 -14.06
CA ARG A 512 9.31 -6.70 -14.49
C ARG A 512 9.94 -5.36 -14.05
N ALA A 513 9.42 -4.72 -13.00
CA ALA A 513 9.93 -3.44 -12.52
C ALA A 513 9.95 -3.36 -10.98
N ALA A 514 11.04 -3.84 -10.35
CA ALA A 514 11.29 -3.61 -8.93
C ALA A 514 11.85 -2.21 -8.60
N ASN A 515 12.00 -1.34 -9.60
CA ASN A 515 12.39 0.06 -9.47
C ASN A 515 11.31 0.95 -10.08
N ALA A 516 10.73 1.84 -9.26
CA ALA A 516 9.52 2.60 -9.54
C ALA A 516 9.67 3.59 -10.71
N GLN A 517 10.90 3.97 -11.09
CA GLN A 517 11.09 4.82 -12.27
C GLN A 517 10.84 4.05 -13.58
N TYR A 518 11.01 2.72 -13.55
CA TYR A 518 10.88 1.82 -14.70
C TYR A 518 9.57 1.03 -14.71
N ASN A 519 8.73 1.24 -13.69
CA ASN A 519 7.39 0.70 -13.68
C ASN A 519 6.58 1.32 -14.84
N CYS A 520 5.69 0.54 -15.43
CA CYS A 520 4.81 1.05 -16.48
C CYS A 520 3.57 1.73 -15.91
N ASP A 521 3.53 1.95 -14.59
CA ASP A 521 2.47 2.72 -14.00
C ASP A 521 2.55 4.16 -14.52
N LYS A 522 1.65 4.46 -15.44
CA LYS A 522 1.44 5.82 -15.89
C LYS A 522 0.39 6.38 -14.96
N PRO A 523 0.63 7.53 -14.32
CA PRO A 523 -0.43 8.26 -13.67
C PRO A 523 -1.58 8.36 -14.65
N LYS A 524 -2.68 7.68 -14.35
CA LYS A 524 -3.86 7.76 -15.17
C LYS A 524 -4.40 9.17 -14.95
N ALA A 525 -4.00 10.11 -15.80
CA ALA A 525 -4.81 11.29 -16.02
C ALA A 525 -6.21 10.75 -16.32
N PHE A 526 -7.22 11.07 -15.51
CA PHE A 526 -8.58 10.53 -15.65
C PHE A 526 -9.03 10.64 -17.13
N ASP A 527 -8.85 9.59 -17.91
CA ASP A 527 -8.99 9.58 -19.37
C ASP A 527 -10.42 9.15 -19.69
N PHE A 528 -11.15 10.07 -20.31
CA PHE A 528 -12.53 9.89 -20.77
C PHE A 528 -12.60 10.05 -22.29
N SER A 529 -11.61 9.56 -23.03
CA SER A 529 -11.76 9.47 -24.48
C SER A 529 -13.02 8.66 -24.80
N LYS A 530 -14.00 9.33 -25.43
CA LYS A 530 -15.22 8.73 -25.99
C LYS A 530 -14.82 7.45 -26.76
N ARG A 531 -15.25 6.29 -26.27
CA ARG A 531 -15.42 5.13 -27.17
C ARG A 531 -16.71 5.38 -27.94
N ASP A 532 -16.56 5.75 -29.21
CA ASP A 532 -17.67 5.92 -30.14
C ASP A 532 -18.56 4.67 -30.16
N GLY A 533 -19.85 4.87 -29.84
CA GLY A 533 -20.96 4.06 -30.33
C GLY A 533 -21.22 2.73 -29.63
N GLN A 534 -22.03 2.76 -28.57
CA GLN A 534 -23.17 1.84 -28.40
C GLN A 534 -24.12 2.38 -27.31
N GLU A 535 -25.37 2.66 -27.70
CA GLU A 535 -26.47 2.94 -26.78
C GLU A 535 -26.73 1.71 -25.89
N GLY A 536 -26.69 1.89 -24.57
CA GLY A 536 -27.12 0.88 -23.60
C GLY A 536 -26.44 1.04 -22.24
N ASP A 537 -27.20 1.50 -21.26
CA ASP A 537 -26.92 1.60 -19.82
C ASP A 537 -25.70 2.44 -19.38
N ILE A 538 -26.02 3.62 -18.86
CA ILE A 538 -25.14 4.51 -18.10
C ILE A 538 -24.77 3.79 -16.79
N LEU A 539 -23.75 2.94 -16.83
CA LEU A 539 -22.99 2.57 -15.65
C LEU A 539 -22.12 3.79 -15.30
N LEU A 540 -22.64 4.60 -14.38
CA LEU A 540 -21.90 5.63 -13.67
C LEU A 540 -20.54 5.05 -13.26
N GLU A 541 -19.52 5.59 -13.93
CA GLU A 541 -18.16 5.09 -14.04
C GLU A 541 -17.60 4.75 -12.66
N LYS A 542 -17.18 3.48 -12.47
CA LYS A 542 -16.53 2.95 -11.26
C LYS A 542 -15.66 4.04 -10.61
N GLU A 543 -15.87 4.30 -9.32
CA GLU A 543 -14.84 4.97 -8.51
C GLU A 543 -13.49 4.31 -8.84
N PRO A 544 -12.37 5.05 -8.92
CA PRO A 544 -11.08 4.41 -9.05
C PRO A 544 -11.04 3.27 -8.03
N HIS A 545 -10.80 2.03 -8.49
CA HIS A 545 -10.41 0.96 -7.59
C HIS A 545 -9.13 1.48 -6.94
N ILE A 546 -9.31 2.13 -5.80
CA ILE A 546 -8.24 2.55 -4.92
C ILE A 546 -7.87 1.22 -4.27
N ASP A 547 -6.82 0.60 -4.79
CA ASP A 547 -6.17 -0.52 -4.12
C ASP A 547 -5.97 -0.10 -2.65
N CYS A 548 -6.29 -0.99 -1.70
CA CYS A 548 -6.38 -0.70 -0.27
C CYS A 548 -5.11 -0.02 0.30
N ASP A 549 -3.99 -0.19 -0.39
CA ASP A 549 -2.72 0.51 -0.38
C ASP A 549 -2.80 2.03 -0.10
N HIS A 550 -3.90 2.69 -0.49
CA HIS A 550 -4.07 4.13 -0.33
C HIS A 550 -5.23 4.46 0.63
N ALA A 551 -4.90 4.62 1.91
CA ALA A 551 -5.78 5.20 2.92
C ALA A 551 -5.31 6.63 3.29
N GLY A 552 -6.23 7.49 3.75
CA GLY A 552 -5.88 8.84 4.27
C GLY A 552 -6.15 9.99 3.30
N MET A 553 -5.44 11.11 3.52
CA MET A 553 -5.65 12.36 2.79
C MET A 553 -5.36 12.27 1.29
N ALA A 554 -4.40 11.43 0.88
CA ALA A 554 -4.10 11.23 -0.54
C ALA A 554 -5.34 10.74 -1.30
N THR A 555 -5.99 9.70 -0.77
CA THR A 555 -7.23 9.13 -1.31
C THR A 555 -8.38 10.11 -1.28
N LEU A 556 -8.53 10.83 -0.16
CA LEU A 556 -9.56 11.85 -0.03
C LEU A 556 -9.42 12.94 -1.10
N VAL A 557 -8.21 13.43 -1.34
CA VAL A 557 -7.90 14.43 -2.37
C VAL A 557 -8.16 13.87 -3.78
N SER A 558 -7.78 12.62 -4.05
CA SER A 558 -8.06 11.99 -5.35
C SER A 558 -9.57 11.83 -5.60
N LYS A 559 -10.36 11.44 -4.60
CA LYS A 559 -11.84 11.39 -4.69
C LYS A 559 -12.44 12.78 -4.93
N MET A 560 -11.99 13.80 -4.18
CA MET A 560 -12.44 15.18 -4.38
C MET A 560 -12.12 15.69 -5.80
N ALA A 561 -10.91 15.44 -6.29
CA ALA A 561 -10.50 15.82 -7.64
C ALA A 561 -11.37 15.14 -8.72
N HIS A 562 -11.67 13.85 -8.55
CA HIS A 562 -12.58 13.11 -9.44
C HIS A 562 -13.98 13.74 -9.45
N ARG A 563 -14.54 14.01 -8.26
CA ARG A 563 -15.87 14.61 -8.10
C ARG A 563 -15.96 16.00 -8.73
N ALA A 564 -14.96 16.86 -8.50
CA ALA A 564 -14.89 18.18 -9.10
C ALA A 564 -14.88 18.10 -10.64
N LYS A 565 -14.13 17.15 -11.21
CA LYS A 565 -14.09 16.94 -12.66
C LYS A 565 -15.44 16.49 -13.24
N LEU A 566 -16.17 15.62 -12.53
CA LEU A 566 -17.52 15.21 -12.92
C LEU A 566 -18.50 16.39 -12.92
N GLU A 567 -18.43 17.25 -11.90
CA GLU A 567 -19.24 18.46 -11.81
C GLU A 567 -18.94 19.41 -12.99
N ARG A 568 -17.67 19.67 -13.26
CA ARG A 568 -17.26 20.48 -14.43
C ARG A 568 -17.77 19.91 -15.75
N ARG A 569 -17.77 18.59 -15.92
CA ARG A 569 -18.31 17.95 -17.13
C ARG A 569 -19.79 18.28 -17.29
N ARG A 570 -20.58 18.14 -16.23
CA ARG A 570 -22.02 18.49 -16.24
C ARG A 570 -22.24 19.97 -16.57
N GLU A 571 -21.43 20.87 -16.01
CA GLU A 571 -21.48 22.31 -16.32
C GLU A 571 -21.19 22.62 -17.80
N LEU A 572 -20.28 21.85 -18.43
CA LEU A 572 -19.91 22.02 -19.84
C LEU A 572 -20.91 21.37 -20.81
N GLU A 573 -21.55 20.27 -20.41
CA GLU A 573 -22.50 19.52 -21.25
C GLU A 573 -23.94 20.04 -21.15
N GLY A 574 -24.29 20.77 -20.08
CA GLY A 574 -25.63 21.28 -19.80
C GLY A 574 -26.55 20.20 -19.21
N ASP A 575 -27.46 20.58 -18.31
CA ASP A 575 -28.30 19.70 -17.46
C ASP A 575 -29.30 18.75 -18.17
N ASP A 576 -29.19 18.54 -19.48
CA ASP A 576 -30.14 17.73 -20.29
C ASP A 576 -29.50 16.47 -20.93
N ALA A 577 -28.45 15.89 -20.31
CA ALA A 577 -27.84 14.61 -20.72
C ALA A 577 -28.08 13.48 -19.70
#